data_AF-A0A1I7J017-F1
#
_entry.id   AF-A0A1I7J017-F1
#
_cell.length_a   1.000
_cell.length_b   1.000
_cell.length_c   1.000
_cell.angle_alpha   90.00
_cell.angle_beta   90.00
_cell.angle_gamma   90.00
#
_symmetry.space_group_name_H-M   'P 1'
#
loop_
_entity.id
_entity.type
_entity.pdbx_description
1 polymer ?
#
loop_
_entity_poly.entity_id
_entity_poly.type
_entity_poly.pdbx_seq_one_letter_code
_entity_poly.pdbx_strand_id
1 'polypeptide(L)'
;MTDSFARIMSGARSALAYIEGSPPAGTVVHVPEDLDVAEIRNRTGLAQPAFAATIGVSLHTLRNWEQKRRRPEGPARVLLALVEKRPQLVLEILGDETALGEGA
;
A
#
# COMPACT_ATOMS: atom_id res chain seq x y z
N MET A 1 7.23 -35.26 -25.16
CA MET A 1 8.22 -34.23 -24.78
C MET A 1 7.72 -32.87 -25.25
N THR A 2 6.79 -32.22 -24.52
CA THR A 2 6.32 -30.89 -24.96
C THR A 2 5.61 -30.09 -23.87
N ASP A 3 4.95 -30.76 -22.91
CA ASP A 3 4.09 -30.09 -21.94
C ASP A 3 4.87 -29.23 -20.93
N SER A 4 5.98 -29.75 -20.40
CA SER A 4 6.84 -29.01 -19.47
C SER A 4 7.50 -27.79 -20.13
N PHE A 5 7.95 -27.92 -21.38
CA PHE A 5 8.55 -26.81 -22.13
C PHE A 5 7.52 -25.72 -22.42
N ALA A 6 6.31 -26.11 -22.87
CA ALA A 6 5.23 -25.19 -23.15
C ALA A 6 4.82 -24.39 -21.90
N ARG A 7 4.73 -25.06 -20.74
CA ARG A 7 4.44 -24.40 -19.46
C ARG A 7 5.50 -23.39 -19.03
N ILE A 8 6.79 -23.74 -19.16
CA ILE A 8 7.89 -22.83 -18.81
C ILE A 8 7.88 -21.61 -19.74
N MET A 9 7.74 -21.82 -21.06
CA MET A 9 7.67 -20.74 -22.03
C MET A 9 6.42 -19.86 -21.86
N SER A 10 5.30 -20.45 -21.43
CA SER A 10 4.11 -19.68 -21.06
C SER A 10 4.37 -18.77 -19.86
N GLY A 11 5.01 -19.29 -18.80
CA GLY A 11 5.38 -18.49 -17.63
C GLY A 11 6.34 -17.35 -17.97
N ALA A 12 7.36 -17.62 -18.79
CA ALA A 12 8.32 -16.61 -19.23
C ALA A 12 7.65 -15.48 -20.03
N ARG A 13 6.73 -15.81 -20.94
CA ARG A 13 5.94 -14.82 -21.70
C ARG A 13 5.03 -13.99 -20.79
N SER A 14 4.38 -14.62 -19.81
CA SER A 14 3.57 -13.91 -18.82
C SER A 14 4.40 -12.91 -18.00
N ALA A 15 5.63 -13.28 -17.63
CA ALA A 15 6.54 -12.38 -16.92
C ALA A 15 6.97 -11.18 -17.79
N LEU A 16 7.27 -11.41 -19.08
CA LEU A 16 7.61 -10.33 -20.02
C LEU A 16 6.45 -9.34 -20.17
N ALA A 17 5.23 -9.85 -20.37
CA ALA A 17 4.03 -9.01 -20.51
C ALA A 17 3.77 -8.14 -19.27
N TYR A 18 4.04 -8.67 -18.06
CA TYR A 18 3.98 -7.90 -16.82
C TYR A 18 4.98 -6.73 -16.81
N ILE A 19 6.22 -6.98 -17.23
CA ILE A 19 7.30 -5.96 -17.29
C ILE A 19 6.97 -4.87 -18.31
N GLU A 20 6.38 -5.25 -19.45
CA GLU A 20 5.94 -4.33 -20.51
C GLU A 20 4.67 -3.55 -20.16
N GLY A 21 4.10 -3.75 -18.97
CA GLY A 21 2.91 -3.02 -18.49
C GLY A 21 1.58 -3.57 -18.98
N SER A 22 1.58 -4.77 -19.58
CA SER A 22 0.38 -5.50 -20.03
C SER A 22 0.23 -6.83 -19.27
N PRO A 23 -0.02 -6.79 -17.94
CA PRO A 23 -0.07 -8.00 -17.13
C PRO A 23 -1.20 -8.94 -17.63
N PRO A 24 -0.97 -10.26 -17.67
CA PRO A 24 -2.01 -11.23 -18.00
C PRO A 24 -3.24 -11.11 -17.09
N ALA A 25 -4.42 -11.43 -17.61
CA ALA A 25 -5.66 -11.44 -16.84
C ALA A 25 -5.55 -12.38 -15.62
N GLY A 26 -6.02 -11.91 -14.46
CA GLY A 26 -5.94 -12.65 -13.19
C GLY A 26 -4.61 -12.54 -12.46
N THR A 27 -3.68 -11.68 -12.89
CA THR A 27 -2.46 -11.36 -12.12
C THR A 27 -2.83 -10.81 -10.74
N VAL A 28 -2.37 -11.48 -9.68
CA VAL A 28 -2.57 -11.05 -8.29
C VAL A 28 -1.37 -10.22 -7.86
N VAL A 29 -1.61 -8.95 -7.51
CA VAL A 29 -0.59 -8.10 -6.90
C VAL A 29 -0.46 -8.48 -5.42
N HIS A 30 0.68 -9.06 -5.06
CA HIS A 30 1.00 -9.32 -3.67
C HIS A 30 1.51 -8.05 -2.99
N VAL A 31 0.65 -7.43 -2.19
CA VAL A 31 1.09 -6.42 -1.23
C VAL A 31 1.77 -7.14 -0.07
N PRO A 32 2.95 -6.69 0.41
CA PRO A 32 3.66 -7.33 1.52
C PRO A 32 2.73 -7.67 2.68
N GLU A 33 2.82 -8.90 3.19
CA GLU A 33 1.92 -9.38 4.25
C GLU A 33 2.15 -8.67 5.58
N ASP A 34 3.40 -8.27 5.83
CA ASP A 34 3.82 -7.59 7.04
C ASP A 34 4.22 -6.14 6.71
N LEU A 35 3.33 -5.21 7.04
CA LEU A 35 3.59 -3.77 7.00
C LEU A 35 3.82 -3.28 8.43
N ASP A 36 4.92 -2.57 8.66
CA ASP A 36 5.11 -1.85 9.93
C ASP A 36 4.33 -0.53 9.90
N VAL A 37 3.08 -0.60 10.35
CA VAL A 37 2.16 0.55 10.32
C VAL A 37 2.68 1.72 11.14
N ALA A 38 3.41 1.45 12.22
CA ALA A 38 3.96 2.52 13.07
C ALA A 38 5.09 3.26 12.34
N GLU A 39 5.98 2.52 11.67
CA GLU A 39 7.02 3.12 10.83
C GLU A 39 6.43 3.91 9.66
N ILE A 40 5.43 3.34 8.97
CA ILE A 40 4.73 4.01 7.86
C ILE A 40 4.14 5.34 8.32
N ARG A 41 3.44 5.35 9.46
CA ARG A 41 2.94 6.61 10.04
C ARG A 41 4.08 7.56 10.36
N ASN A 42 5.13 7.11 11.02
CA ASN A 42 6.24 7.98 11.42
C ASN A 42 6.89 8.69 10.22
N ARG A 43 6.95 8.04 9.05
CA ARG A 43 7.44 8.64 7.80
C ARG A 43 6.58 9.80 7.28
N THR A 44 5.33 9.89 7.70
CA THR A 44 4.44 11.02 7.37
C THR A 44 4.62 12.22 8.31
N GLY A 45 5.28 12.04 9.46
CA GLY A 45 5.36 13.08 10.50
C GLY A 45 4.08 13.31 11.30
N LEU A 46 2.99 12.60 10.98
CA LEU A 46 1.70 12.78 11.65
C LEU A 46 1.61 11.99 12.96
N ALA A 47 0.96 12.61 13.96
CA ALA A 47 0.52 11.90 15.15
C ALA A 47 -0.57 10.87 14.82
N GLN A 48 -0.73 9.85 15.69
CA GLN A 48 -1.72 8.77 15.47
C GLN A 48 -3.14 9.28 15.11
N PRO A 49 -3.72 10.28 15.80
CA PRO A 49 -5.07 10.74 15.47
C PRO A 49 -5.17 11.38 14.08
N ALA A 50 -4.21 12.24 13.73
CA ALA A 50 -4.16 12.90 12.42
C ALA A 50 -3.95 11.89 11.30
N PHE A 51 -3.04 10.93 11.48
CA PHE A 51 -2.82 9.86 10.51
C PHE A 51 -4.07 9.00 10.32
N ALA A 52 -4.70 8.55 11.41
CA ALA A 52 -5.92 7.74 11.36
C ALA A 52 -7.04 8.45 10.59
N ALA A 53 -7.25 9.74 10.86
CA ALA A 53 -8.21 10.56 10.13
C ALA A 53 -7.87 10.65 8.63
N THR A 54 -6.59 10.90 8.30
CA THR A 54 -6.12 11.05 6.91
C THR A 54 -6.36 9.80 6.08
N ILE A 55 -6.11 8.61 6.64
CA ILE A 55 -6.34 7.33 5.93
C ILE A 55 -7.76 6.77 6.13
N GLY A 56 -8.66 7.52 6.78
CA GLY A 56 -10.07 7.17 6.92
C GLY A 56 -10.37 6.00 7.86
N VAL A 57 -9.60 5.83 8.93
CA VAL A 57 -9.82 4.76 9.93
C VAL A 57 -9.94 5.31 11.34
N SER A 58 -10.55 4.53 12.25
CA SER A 58 -10.61 4.94 13.66
C SER A 58 -9.21 4.89 14.31
N LEU A 59 -8.96 5.79 15.27
CA LEU A 59 -7.73 5.75 16.09
C LEU A 59 -7.55 4.40 16.80
N HIS A 60 -8.64 3.76 17.20
CA HIS A 60 -8.61 2.42 17.80
C HIS A 60 -8.10 1.37 16.80
N THR A 61 -8.58 1.40 15.56
CA THR A 61 -8.13 0.53 14.47
C THR A 61 -6.64 0.71 14.22
N LEU A 62 -6.17 1.96 14.06
CA LEU A 62 -4.76 2.25 13.85
C LEU A 62 -3.89 1.69 14.98
N ARG A 63 -4.29 1.91 16.24
CA ARG A 63 -3.55 1.39 17.40
C ARG A 63 -3.47 -0.13 17.42
N ASN A 64 -4.55 -0.83 17.08
CA ASN A 64 -4.53 -2.28 16.98
C ASN A 64 -3.56 -2.78 15.90
N TRP A 65 -3.42 -2.04 14.80
CA TRP A 65 -2.45 -2.34 13.75
C TRP A 65 -1.01 -2.07 14.20
N GLU A 66 -0.72 -0.88 14.73
CA GLU A 66 0.63 -0.52 15.21
C GLU A 66 1.11 -1.45 16.34
N GLN A 67 0.19 -1.92 17.20
CA GLN A 67 0.49 -2.88 18.26
C GLN A 67 0.48 -4.35 17.80
N LYS A 68 0.28 -4.61 16.50
CA LYS A 68 0.24 -5.95 15.90
C LYS A 68 -0.86 -6.87 16.48
N ARG A 69 -1.88 -6.31 17.13
CA ARG A 69 -3.07 -7.05 17.64
C ARG A 69 -4.02 -7.46 16.52
N ARG A 70 -4.04 -6.67 15.44
CA ARG A 70 -4.75 -6.94 14.19
C ARG A 70 -3.85 -6.54 13.02
N ARG A 71 -4.14 -7.06 11.84
CA ARG A 71 -3.43 -6.69 10.61
C ARG A 71 -4.35 -5.85 9.70
N PRO A 72 -3.81 -4.91 8.92
CA PRO A 72 -4.56 -4.28 7.85
C PRO A 72 -4.84 -5.29 6.74
N GLU A 73 -6.06 -5.23 6.20
CA GLU A 73 -6.56 -6.13 5.17
C GLU A 73 -7.11 -5.36 3.97
N GLY A 74 -7.15 -6.04 2.82
CA GLY A 74 -7.73 -5.50 1.60
C GLY A 74 -7.20 -4.11 1.22
N PRO A 75 -8.08 -3.12 0.97
CA PRO A 75 -7.69 -1.78 0.54
C PRO A 75 -6.76 -1.04 1.51
N ALA A 76 -6.90 -1.26 2.82
CA ALA A 76 -6.06 -0.60 3.81
C ALA A 76 -4.57 -0.97 3.64
N ARG A 77 -4.30 -2.22 3.28
CA ARG A 77 -2.92 -2.69 3.03
C ARG A 77 -2.33 -2.01 1.80
N VAL A 78 -3.12 -1.86 0.73
CA VAL A 78 -2.71 -1.16 -0.49
C VAL A 78 -2.37 0.30 -0.17
N LEU A 79 -3.25 1.00 0.55
CA LEU A 79 -3.04 2.38 0.92
C LEU A 79 -1.78 2.56 1.78
N LEU A 80 -1.60 1.73 2.80
CA LEU A 80 -0.40 1.78 3.65
C LEU A 80 0.89 1.54 2.87
N ALA A 81 0.89 0.62 1.89
CA ALA A 81 2.03 0.41 0.99
C ALA A 81 2.30 1.62 0.08
N LEU A 82 1.26 2.34 -0.36
CA LEU A 82 1.42 3.59 -1.11
C LEU A 82 2.04 4.68 -0.22
N VAL A 83 1.55 4.85 1.00
CA VAL A 83 2.09 5.80 1.99
C VAL A 83 3.55 5.48 2.31
N GLU A 84 3.90 4.20 2.47
CA GLU A 84 5.27 3.78 2.69
C GLU A 84 6.21 4.25 1.57
N LYS A 85 5.79 4.09 0.31
CA LYS A 85 6.61 4.43 -0.86
C LYS A 85 6.63 5.92 -1.21
N ARG A 86 5.52 6.62 -1.00
CA ARG A 86 5.27 8.00 -1.46
C ARG A 86 4.41 8.77 -0.44
N PRO A 87 4.89 8.99 0.79
CA PRO A 87 4.05 9.56 1.84
C PRO A 87 3.55 10.97 1.50
N GLN A 88 4.42 11.85 0.97
CA GLN A 88 4.04 13.24 0.64
C GLN A 88 2.94 13.29 -0.42
N LEU A 89 3.08 12.51 -1.50
CA LEU A 89 2.08 12.46 -2.58
C LEU A 89 0.73 11.95 -2.06
N VAL A 90 0.73 10.92 -1.20
CA VAL A 90 -0.52 10.40 -0.66
C VAL A 90 -1.16 11.42 0.29
N LEU A 91 -0.36 12.12 1.11
CA LEU A 91 -0.87 13.19 1.97
C LEU A 91 -1.41 14.37 1.15
N GLU A 92 -0.81 14.70 0.00
CA GLU A 92 -1.33 15.72 -0.93
C GLU A 92 -2.65 15.30 -1.57
N ILE A 93 -2.80 14.03 -1.95
CA ILE A 93 -4.04 13.51 -2.57
C ILE A 93 -5.18 13.39 -1.55
N LEU A 94 -4.86 13.00 -0.31
CA LEU A 94 -5.85 12.76 0.74
C LEU A 94 -6.10 13.99 1.63
N GLY A 95 -5.16 14.91 1.67
CA GLY A 95 -5.25 16.19 2.34
C GLY A 95 -5.98 17.18 1.45
N ASP A 96 -7.11 17.68 1.94
CA ASP A 96 -7.75 18.86 1.40
C ASP A 96 -6.74 20.05 1.44
N GLU A 97 -6.76 20.98 0.48
CA GLU A 97 -5.83 22.12 0.35
C GLU A 97 -5.68 22.98 1.63
N THR A 98 -6.57 22.79 2.61
CA THR A 98 -6.58 23.47 3.90
C THR A 98 -5.50 23.04 4.89
N ALA A 99 -4.87 21.87 4.75
CA ALA A 99 -3.90 21.37 5.74
C ALA A 99 -2.46 21.93 5.57
N LEU A 100 -2.19 22.69 4.50
CA LEU A 100 -0.90 23.34 4.23
C LEU A 100 -0.92 24.86 4.48
N GLY A 101 -2.03 25.41 5.02
CA GLY A 101 -2.32 26.84 5.06
C GLY A 101 -2.35 27.53 6.42
N GLU A 102 -1.94 26.91 7.52
CA GLU A 102 -1.86 27.58 8.82
C GLU A 102 -0.42 27.54 9.37
N GLY A 103 0.37 28.50 8.89
CA GLY A 103 1.75 28.73 9.26
C GLY A 103 2.26 30.06 8.71
N ALA A 104 1.49 31.13 8.88
CA ALA A 104 1.89 32.52 8.65
C ALA A 104 1.29 33.41 9.74
#